data_AF-A0A520UHM1-F1
#
_entry.id   AF-A0A520UHM1-F1
#
_cell.length_a   1.000
_cell.length_b   1.000
_cell.length_c   1.000
_cell.angle_alpha   90.00
_cell.angle_beta   90.00
_cell.angle_gamma   90.00
#
_symmetry.space_group_name_H-M   'P 1'
#
loop_
_entity.id
_entity.type
_entity.pdbx_description
1 polymer ?
#
loop_
_entity_poly.entity_id
_entity_poly.type
_entity_poly.pdbx_seq_one_letter_code
_entity_poly.pdbx_strand_id
1 'polypeptide(L)'
;MKIFILVTGILELLVGSILLINPKLIQAYKSASNSLITSARMYGAAAVSIAVFALLVVLDFDNTVLHKPFLIVFGVFHFLVSLSVVISFYSKQTRDLKIAFLHSLFFILTLYFLISY
;
A
#
# COMPACT_ATOMS: atom_id res chain seq x y z
N MET A 1 4.54 8.69 14.70
CA MET A 1 4.95 7.51 13.91
C MET A 1 4.15 6.26 14.26
N LYS A 2 4.15 5.73 15.50
CA LYS A 2 3.43 4.47 15.86
C LYS A 2 1.97 4.40 15.39
N ILE A 3 1.17 5.42 15.68
CA ILE A 3 -0.25 5.48 15.29
C ILE A 3 -0.40 5.47 13.76
N PHE A 4 0.46 6.21 13.04
CA PHE A 4 0.45 6.22 11.58
C PHE A 4 0.70 4.81 11.02
N ILE A 5 1.75 4.13 11.48
CA ILE A 5 2.08 2.76 11.05
C ILE A 5 0.94 1.79 11.33
N LEU A 6 0.31 1.90 12.52
CA LEU A 6 -0.80 1.04 12.90
C LEU A 6 -2.02 1.25 11.99
N VAL A 7 -2.44 2.51 11.80
CA VAL A 7 -3.63 2.83 11.00
C VAL A 7 -3.42 2.44 9.54
N THR A 8 -2.29 2.80 8.95
CA THR A 8 -2.02 2.43 7.55
C THR A 8 -1.83 0.93 7.39
N GLY A 9 -1.14 0.26 8.32
CA GLY A 9 -1.00 -1.20 8.34
C GLY A 9 -2.35 -1.93 8.38
N ILE A 10 -3.29 -1.50 9.24
CA ILE A 10 -4.63 -2.10 9.28
C ILE A 10 -5.40 -1.86 7.98
N LEU A 11 -5.30 -0.66 7.39
CA LEU A 11 -5.96 -0.35 6.12
C LEU A 11 -5.41 -1.22 4.97
N GLU A 12 -4.08 -1.32 4.85
CA GLU A 12 -3.43 -2.16 3.84
C GLU A 12 -3.74 -3.65 4.05
N LEU A 13 -3.86 -4.11 5.31
CA LEU A 13 -4.28 -5.48 5.60
C LEU A 13 -5.70 -5.74 5.11
N LEU A 14 -6.63 -4.83 5.41
CA LEU A 14 -8.04 -4.95 5.04
C LEU A 14 -8.23 -4.93 3.52
N VAL A 15 -7.69 -3.91 2.86
CA VAL A 15 -7.80 -3.74 1.40
C VAL A 15 -7.03 -4.86 0.69
N GLY A 16 -5.83 -5.16 1.16
CA GLY A 16 -5.00 -6.24 0.62
C GLY A 16 -5.67 -7.61 0.72
N SER A 17 -6.33 -7.92 1.84
CA SER A 17 -7.06 -9.18 2.01
C SER A 17 -8.26 -9.29 1.06
N ILE A 18 -9.02 -8.19 0.89
CA ILE A 18 -10.14 -8.15 -0.07
C ILE A 18 -9.63 -8.43 -1.49
N LEU A 19 -8.58 -7.72 -1.90
CA LEU A 19 -7.96 -7.89 -3.21
C LEU A 19 -7.34 -9.28 -3.40
N LEU A 20 -6.73 -9.85 -2.36
CA LEU A 20 -6.12 -11.17 -2.43
C LEU A 20 -7.17 -12.28 -2.58
N ILE A 21 -8.26 -12.23 -1.81
CA ILE A 21 -9.24 -13.31 -1.71
C ILE A 21 -10.33 -13.17 -2.78
N ASN A 22 -10.94 -11.99 -2.87
CA ASN A 22 -12.05 -11.73 -3.78
C ASN A 22 -12.09 -10.26 -4.25
N PRO A 23 -11.28 -9.88 -5.27
CA PRO A 23 -11.28 -8.52 -5.80
C PRO A 23 -12.66 -8.01 -6.23
N LYS A 24 -13.57 -8.90 -6.64
CA LYS A 24 -14.91 -8.54 -7.15
C LYS A 24 -15.83 -7.90 -6.09
N LEU A 25 -15.44 -7.94 -4.81
CA LEU A 25 -16.11 -7.15 -3.76
C LEU A 25 -15.93 -5.64 -3.98
N ILE A 26 -14.87 -5.22 -4.65
CA ILE A 26 -14.63 -3.83 -5.03
C ILE A 26 -15.30 -3.56 -6.38
N GLN A 27 -16.10 -2.49 -6.44
CA GLN A 27 -16.92 -2.16 -7.62
C GLN A 27 -16.11 -2.09 -8.92
N ALA A 28 -14.88 -1.56 -8.86
CA ALA A 28 -13.98 -1.46 -10.02
C ALA A 28 -13.61 -2.81 -10.65
N TYR A 29 -13.77 -3.93 -9.94
CA TYR A 29 -13.37 -5.26 -10.39
C TYR A 29 -14.54 -6.19 -10.71
N LYS A 30 -15.80 -5.76 -10.56
CA LYS A 30 -16.97 -6.64 -10.79
C LYS A 30 -17.00 -7.27 -12.18
N SER A 31 -16.66 -6.49 -13.20
CA SER A 31 -16.59 -6.90 -14.62
C SER A 31 -15.16 -6.90 -15.16
N ALA A 32 -14.15 -6.97 -14.29
CA ALA A 32 -12.75 -7.00 -14.71
C ALA A 32 -12.40 -8.29 -15.45
N SER A 33 -11.46 -8.20 -16.41
CA SER A 33 -10.88 -9.36 -17.07
C SER A 33 -10.15 -10.27 -16.08
N ASN A 34 -9.98 -11.55 -16.42
CA ASN A 34 -9.22 -12.48 -15.57
C ASN A 34 -7.79 -12.01 -15.33
N SER A 35 -7.14 -11.37 -16.31
CA SER A 35 -5.81 -10.78 -16.14
C SER A 35 -5.79 -9.68 -15.09
N LEU A 36 -6.77 -8.76 -15.11
CA LEU A 36 -6.89 -7.69 -14.14
C LEU A 36 -7.21 -8.23 -12.74
N ILE A 37 -8.03 -9.28 -12.64
CA ILE A 37 -8.28 -10.00 -11.39
C ILE A 37 -7.00 -10.61 -10.82
N THR A 38 -6.17 -11.26 -11.65
CA THR A 38 -4.87 -11.80 -11.23
C THR A 38 -3.94 -10.71 -10.72
N SER A 39 -3.82 -9.60 -11.45
CA SER A 39 -3.01 -8.45 -11.02
C SER A 39 -3.51 -7.86 -9.70
N ALA A 40 -4.83 -7.77 -9.51
CA ALA A 40 -5.42 -7.31 -8.25
C ALA A 40 -5.03 -8.22 -7.07
N ARG A 41 -5.03 -9.55 -7.27
CA ARG A 41 -4.59 -10.50 -6.24
C ARG A 41 -3.12 -10.37 -5.91
N MET A 42 -2.27 -10.20 -6.92
CA MET A 42 -0.83 -9.97 -6.71
C MET A 42 -0.58 -8.68 -5.93
N TYR A 43 -1.29 -7.61 -6.26
CA TYR A 43 -1.25 -6.37 -5.49
C TYR A 43 -1.76 -6.58 -4.05
N GLY A 44 -2.85 -7.33 -3.87
CA GLY A 44 -3.36 -7.71 -2.56
C GLY A 44 -2.32 -8.46 -1.70
N ALA A 45 -1.58 -9.41 -2.28
CA ALA A 45 -0.50 -10.11 -1.59
C ALA A 45 0.62 -9.16 -1.13
N ALA A 46 1.01 -8.18 -1.98
CA ALA A 46 1.99 -7.17 -1.62
C ALA A 46 1.49 -6.26 -0.48
N ALA A 47 0.24 -5.80 -0.55
CA ALA A 47 -0.41 -4.99 0.49
C ALA A 47 -0.50 -5.73 1.84
N VAL A 48 -0.87 -7.02 1.82
CA VAL A 48 -0.88 -7.86 3.04
C VAL A 48 0.53 -8.00 3.61
N SER A 49 1.54 -8.22 2.76
CA SER A 49 2.93 -8.39 3.22
C SER A 49 3.47 -7.14 3.91
N ILE A 50 3.24 -5.95 3.33
CA ILE A 50 3.68 -4.70 3.94
C ILE A 50 2.90 -4.38 5.22
N ALA A 51 1.60 -4.75 5.27
CA ALA A 51 0.78 -4.60 6.45
C ALA A 51 1.26 -5.48 7.61
N VAL A 52 1.64 -6.74 7.35
CA VAL A 52 2.22 -7.62 8.37
C VAL A 52 3.51 -7.01 8.93
N PHE A 53 4.38 -6.47 8.07
CA PHE A 53 5.59 -5.79 8.54
C PHE A 53 5.27 -4.56 9.40
N ALA A 54 4.29 -3.76 9.01
CA ALA A 54 3.80 -2.64 9.81
C ALA A 54 3.30 -3.08 11.20
N LEU A 55 2.54 -4.17 11.28
CA LEU A 55 2.05 -4.70 12.54
C LEU A 55 3.19 -5.23 13.43
N LEU A 56 4.17 -5.93 12.87
CA LEU A 56 5.35 -6.38 13.62
C LEU A 56 6.11 -5.20 14.25
N VAL A 57 6.31 -4.13 13.48
CA VAL A 57 6.95 -2.90 13.97
C VAL A 57 6.12 -2.21 15.06
N VAL A 58 4.79 -2.24 14.97
CA VAL A 58 3.94 -1.64 16.02
C VAL A 58 3.92 -2.47 17.31
N LEU A 59 3.93 -3.81 17.18
CA LEU A 59 3.94 -4.72 18.32
C LEU A 59 5.25 -4.62 19.12
N ASP A 60 6.38 -4.41 18.45
CA ASP A 60 7.71 -4.24 19.06
C ASP A 60 8.25 -2.81 18.85
N PHE A 61 7.39 -1.79 19.01
CA PHE A 61 7.74 -0.41 18.65
C PHE A 61 8.85 0.21 19.50
N ASP A 62 9.15 -0.32 20.67
CA ASP A 62 10.26 0.19 21.48
C ASP A 62 11.62 -0.29 20.91
N ASN A 63 11.61 -1.32 20.07
CA ASN A 63 12.76 -1.79 19.31
C ASN A 63 13.00 -0.92 18.07
N THR A 64 13.78 0.14 18.28
CA THR A 64 14.08 1.14 17.26
C THR A 64 14.89 0.63 16.05
N VAL A 65 15.47 -0.58 16.11
CA VAL A 65 16.29 -1.16 15.04
C VAL A 65 15.51 -1.30 13.74
N LEU A 66 14.22 -1.63 13.81
CA LEU A 66 13.39 -1.89 12.64
C LEU A 66 12.74 -0.63 12.05
N HIS A 67 12.78 0.51 12.76
CA HIS A 67 12.06 1.71 12.34
C HIS A 67 12.53 2.26 10.99
N LYS A 68 13.83 2.53 10.83
CA LYS A 68 14.38 3.04 9.57
C LYS A 68 14.20 2.05 8.41
N PRO A 69 14.55 0.75 8.55
CA PRO A 69 14.28 -0.24 7.52
C PRO A 69 12.81 -0.29 7.11
N PHE A 70 11.89 -0.28 8.08
CA PHE A 70 10.46 -0.25 7.82
C PHE A 70 10.05 0.99 7.01
N LEU A 71 10.44 2.19 7.45
CA LEU A 71 10.07 3.43 6.77
C LEU A 71 10.60 3.46 5.33
N ILE A 72 11.79 2.93 5.07
CA ILE A 72 12.34 2.80 3.71
C ILE A 72 11.46 1.87 2.86
N VAL A 73 11.20 0.65 3.33
CA VAL A 73 10.41 -0.34 2.59
C VAL A 73 8.98 0.15 2.36
N PHE A 74 8.36 0.72 3.39
CA PHE A 74 7.01 1.27 3.36
C PHE A 74 6.92 2.46 2.38
N GLY A 75 7.92 3.35 2.41
CA GLY A 75 8.01 4.47 1.49
C GLY A 75 8.15 4.02 0.04
N VAL A 76 9.06 3.06 -0.23
CA VAL A 76 9.25 2.47 -1.55
C VAL A 76 7.96 1.82 -2.06
N PHE A 77 7.26 1.05 -1.23
CA PHE A 77 5.97 0.44 -1.60
C PHE A 77 4.96 1.51 -2.05
N HIS A 78 4.70 2.52 -1.22
CA HIS A 78 3.72 3.55 -1.56
C HIS A 78 4.12 4.41 -2.76
N PHE A 79 5.42 4.72 -2.90
CA PHE A 79 5.93 5.42 -4.07
C PHE A 79 5.69 4.61 -5.36
N LEU A 80 6.06 3.33 -5.37
CA LEU A 80 5.93 2.49 -6.55
C LEU A 80 4.46 2.24 -6.92
N VAL A 81 3.57 2.08 -5.94
CA VAL A 81 2.12 1.96 -6.20
C VAL A 81 1.60 3.25 -6.84
N SER A 82 1.92 4.42 -6.26
CA SER A 82 1.50 5.70 -6.84
C SER A 82 2.04 5.90 -8.25
N LEU A 83 3.34 5.65 -8.47
CA LEU A 83 3.98 5.74 -9.77
C LEU A 83 3.34 4.81 -10.79
N SER A 84 2.98 3.57 -10.41
CA SER A 84 2.32 2.62 -11.31
C SER A 84 0.99 3.15 -11.84
N VAL A 85 0.18 3.77 -10.98
CA VAL A 85 -1.10 4.37 -11.36
C VAL A 85 -0.90 5.58 -12.26
N VAL A 86 0.11 6.41 -11.98
CA VAL A 86 0.48 7.56 -12.83
C VAL A 86 0.93 7.10 -14.22
N ILE A 87 1.78 6.07 -14.31
CA ILE A 87 2.19 5.47 -15.59
C ILE A 87 0.98 4.94 -16.36
N SER A 88 0.07 4.22 -15.70
CA SER A 88 -1.16 3.72 -16.31
C SER A 88 -2.09 4.85 -16.76
N PHE A 89 -2.15 5.97 -16.05
CA PHE A 89 -2.91 7.14 -16.47
C PHE A 89 -2.36 7.76 -17.77
N TYR A 90 -1.05 7.99 -17.85
CA TYR A 90 -0.41 8.48 -19.08
C TYR A 90 -0.52 7.49 -20.24
N SER A 91 -0.53 6.19 -19.93
CA SER A 91 -0.76 5.10 -20.89
C SER A 91 -2.23 4.90 -21.26
N LYS A 92 -3.15 5.75 -20.75
CA LYS A 92 -4.61 5.69 -20.99
C LYS A 92 -5.28 4.37 -20.54
N GLN A 93 -4.65 3.64 -19.62
CA GLN A 93 -5.15 2.38 -19.04
C GLN A 93 -6.10 2.62 -17.84
N THR A 94 -5.98 3.77 -17.18
CA THR A 94 -6.91 4.24 -16.14
C THR A 94 -7.20 5.73 -16.32
N ARG A 95 -8.36 6.16 -15.82
CA ARG A 95 -8.71 7.58 -15.65
C ARG A 95 -8.83 7.98 -14.17
N ASP A 96 -8.73 7.02 -13.27
CA ASP A 96 -8.86 7.24 -11.83
C ASP A 96 -7.46 7.37 -11.20
N LEU A 97 -7.22 8.52 -10.57
CA LEU A 97 -5.99 8.86 -9.86
C LEU A 97 -6.14 8.83 -8.34
N LYS A 98 -7.31 8.48 -7.79
CA LYS A 98 -7.55 8.51 -6.34
C LYS A 98 -6.58 7.62 -5.57
N ILE A 99 -6.28 6.44 -6.11
CA ILE A 99 -5.28 5.52 -5.54
C ILE A 99 -3.89 6.15 -5.58
N ALA A 100 -3.50 6.81 -6.68
CA ALA A 100 -2.22 7.52 -6.76
C ALA A 100 -2.12 8.60 -5.67
N PHE A 101 -3.17 9.41 -5.49
CA PHE A 101 -3.17 10.45 -4.45
C PHE A 101 -3.04 9.87 -3.04
N LEU A 102 -3.77 8.81 -2.72
CA LEU A 102 -3.70 8.17 -1.41
C LEU A 102 -2.30 7.60 -1.13
N HIS A 103 -1.73 6.85 -2.08
CA HIS A 103 -0.39 6.29 -1.90
C HIS A 103 0.69 7.37 -1.90
N SER A 104 0.55 8.45 -2.68
CA SER A 104 1.44 9.61 -2.59
C SER A 104 1.41 10.27 -1.21
N LEU A 105 0.23 10.42 -0.61
CA LEU A 105 0.11 10.95 0.75
C LEU A 105 0.85 10.06 1.76
N PHE A 106 0.65 8.75 1.70
CA PHE A 106 1.36 7.81 2.58
C PHE A 106 2.88 7.84 2.36
N PHE A 107 3.33 7.96 1.11
CA PHE A 107 4.75 8.15 0.81
C PHE A 107 5.31 9.42 1.43
N ILE A 108 4.64 10.57 1.26
CA ILE A 108 5.09 11.86 1.83
C ILE A 108 5.14 11.81 3.36
N LEU A 109 4.12 11.24 4.01
CA LEU A 109 4.11 11.07 5.46
C LEU A 109 5.24 10.15 5.93
N THR A 110 5.52 9.09 5.18
CA THR A 110 6.62 8.17 5.47
C THR A 110 7.98 8.84 5.32
N LEU A 111 8.18 9.62 4.26
CA LEU A 111 9.38 10.43 4.07
C LEU A 111 9.57 11.45 5.19
N TYR A 112 8.49 12.13 5.60
CA TYR A 112 8.52 13.06 6.72
C TYR A 112 9.03 12.36 7.98
N PHE A 113 8.49 11.18 8.31
CA PHE A 113 8.98 10.40 9.46
C PHE A 113 10.42 9.94 9.26
N LEU A 114 10.82 9.50 8.07
CA LEU A 114 12.18 9.01 7.80
C LEU A 114 13.25 10.10 7.96
N ILE A 115 12.97 11.31 7.46
CA ILE A 115 13.88 12.46 7.55
C ILE A 115 13.92 13.02 8.98
N SER A 116 12.81 12.93 9.71
CA SER A 116 12.70 13.44 11.08
C SER A 116 13.14 12.43 12.15
N TYR A 117 13.70 11.28 11.74
CA TYR A 117 14.11 10.17 12.62
C TYR A 117 15.62 10.17 12.88
#